data_AF-A0A7I7U2X4-F1
#
_entry.id   AF-A0A7I7U2X4-F1
#
_cell.length_a   1.000
_cell.length_b   1.000
_cell.length_c   1.000
_cell.angle_alpha   90.00
_cell.angle_beta   90.00
_cell.angle_gamma   90.00
#
_symmetry.space_group_name_H-M   'P 1'
#
loop_
_entity.id
_entity.type
_entity.pdbx_description
1 polymer ?
#
loop_
_entity_poly.entity_id
_entity_poly.type
_entity_poly.pdbx_seq_one_letter_code
_entity_poly.pdbx_strand_id
1 'polypeptide(L)'
;MPMVRAVAAALLAATGFSTATILSVPAWGGGPGGVVETGVVSRAVGSGVRDGLLTGFSATGATNEAASAAVIAVCQSAGAEQCSSDEVTNDVFCVVSVGADDGSGVVAGGAGATVDAAREDAFRNVGRANLTLDPSARVLAWSCP
;
A
#
# COMPACT_ATOMS: atom_id res chain seq x y z
N MET A 1 66.48 -16.02 17.93
CA MET A 1 65.37 -16.97 17.74
C MET A 1 64.27 -16.59 18.73
N PRO A 2 62.95 -16.59 18.41
CA PRO A 2 62.16 -16.23 17.21
C PRO A 2 61.45 -14.86 17.42
N MET A 3 61.19 -14.02 16.41
CA MET A 3 60.06 -14.01 15.47
C MET A 3 58.67 -14.09 16.15
N VAL A 4 57.89 -13.00 16.15
CA VAL A 4 56.49 -12.95 15.67
C VAL A 4 56.10 -11.50 15.36
N ARG A 5 55.73 -11.28 14.09
CA ARG A 5 55.02 -10.11 13.56
C ARG A 5 53.57 -10.11 14.03
N ALA A 6 53.03 -8.95 14.39
CA ALA A 6 51.60 -8.69 14.24
C ALA A 6 51.43 -7.36 13.50
N VAL A 7 51.00 -7.47 12.25
CA VAL A 7 50.48 -6.37 11.42
C VAL A 7 49.02 -6.21 11.80
N ALA A 8 48.60 -5.01 12.20
CA ALA A 8 47.22 -4.58 12.08
C ALA A 8 47.23 -3.09 11.74
N ALA A 9 46.92 -2.79 10.48
CA ALA A 9 46.86 -1.47 9.91
C ALA A 9 45.72 -0.68 10.57
N ALA A 10 46.08 0.43 11.22
CA ALA A 10 45.15 1.44 11.68
C ALA A 10 44.79 2.35 10.49
N LEU A 11 43.56 2.23 9.99
CA LEU A 11 42.97 3.11 8.99
C LEU A 11 41.51 3.35 9.38
N LEU A 12 41.29 4.36 10.24
CA LEU A 12 40.01 5.03 10.36
C LEU A 12 40.30 6.53 10.29
N ALA A 13 40.30 7.01 9.05
CA ALA A 13 40.41 8.41 8.70
C ALA A 13 39.03 9.08 8.76
N ALA A 14 39.10 10.41 8.90
CA ALA A 14 38.08 11.40 8.57
C ALA A 14 37.01 11.72 9.64
N THR A 15 37.38 12.70 10.46
CA THR A 15 36.50 13.80 10.91
C THR A 15 35.61 14.33 9.79
N GLY A 16 34.30 14.46 10.06
CA GLY A 16 33.35 15.15 9.20
C GLY A 16 32.11 15.57 9.99
N PHE A 17 32.07 16.84 10.39
CA PHE A 17 30.90 17.51 10.93
C PHE A 17 29.75 17.36 9.92
N SER A 18 28.64 16.75 10.32
CA SER A 18 27.36 16.90 9.61
C SER A 18 26.34 17.28 10.66
N THR A 19 26.05 18.57 10.65
CA THR A 19 24.81 19.16 11.11
C THR A 19 23.67 18.15 10.96
N ALA A 20 22.94 17.88 12.04
CA ALA A 20 21.64 17.24 11.96
C ALA A 20 20.74 18.15 11.13
N THR A 21 20.79 17.97 9.81
CA THR A 21 19.82 18.48 8.87
C THR A 21 18.52 17.81 9.27
N ILE A 22 17.62 18.65 9.76
CA ILE A 22 16.20 18.41 9.90
C ILE A 22 15.74 17.83 8.56
N LEU A 23 15.69 16.50 8.47
CA LEU A 23 14.93 15.84 7.42
C LEU A 23 13.49 15.88 7.89
N SER A 24 12.87 17.01 7.54
CA SER A 24 11.47 17.12 7.19
C SER A 24 10.72 15.81 7.34
N VAL A 25 9.96 15.71 8.44
CA VAL A 25 8.65 15.05 8.44
C VAL A 25 8.02 15.33 7.08
N PRO A 26 7.43 14.35 6.37
CA PRO A 26 6.62 14.68 5.21
C PRO A 26 5.65 15.74 5.71
N ALA A 27 5.79 16.95 5.16
CA ALA A 27 5.00 18.07 5.58
C ALA A 27 3.55 17.61 5.46
N TRP A 28 2.83 17.53 6.58
CA TRP A 28 1.41 17.81 6.60
C TRP A 28 1.23 19.30 6.27
N GLY A 29 1.70 19.67 5.08
CA GLY A 29 1.51 20.95 4.44
C GLY A 29 0.23 20.88 3.62
N GLY A 30 -0.85 20.46 4.26
CA GLY A 30 -2.16 20.96 3.90
C GLY A 30 -2.35 22.20 4.76
N GLY A 31 -2.24 23.39 4.18
CA GLY A 31 -2.94 24.54 4.79
C GLY A 31 -4.44 24.21 4.95
N PRO A 32 -5.28 25.13 5.43
CA PRO A 32 -6.70 25.02 5.19
C PRO A 32 -6.94 25.17 3.68
N GLY A 33 -6.61 24.11 2.93
CA GLY A 33 -7.03 23.90 1.57
C GLY A 33 -8.53 23.84 1.65
N GLY A 34 -9.17 24.85 1.04
CA GLY A 34 -10.61 24.97 1.02
C GLY A 34 -11.22 23.60 0.74
N VAL A 35 -12.25 23.29 1.50
CA VAL A 35 -13.09 22.11 1.27
C VAL A 35 -13.49 22.20 -0.19
N VAL A 36 -12.82 21.41 -1.04
CA VAL A 36 -13.34 21.15 -2.35
C VAL A 36 -14.49 20.22 -2.05
N GLU A 37 -15.67 20.81 -1.87
CA GLU A 37 -16.96 20.12 -1.90
C GLU A 37 -17.22 19.66 -3.34
N THR A 38 -16.25 18.96 -3.94
CA THR A 38 -16.56 18.03 -5.02
C THR A 38 -17.31 16.92 -4.30
N GLY A 39 -18.63 16.86 -4.48
CA GLY A 39 -19.47 15.75 -3.99
C GLY A 39 -19.08 14.37 -4.55
N VAL A 40 -17.88 14.25 -5.13
CA VAL A 40 -17.26 13.06 -5.65
C VAL A 40 -16.05 12.76 -4.77
N VAL A 41 -16.25 11.87 -3.80
CA VAL A 41 -15.20 11.37 -2.91
C VAL A 41 -14.55 10.18 -3.58
N SER A 42 -13.26 10.26 -3.89
CA SER A 42 -12.49 9.13 -4.39
C SER A 42 -12.31 8.07 -3.30
N ARG A 43 -12.38 6.81 -3.69
CA ARG A 43 -12.32 5.64 -2.80
C ARG A 43 -11.22 4.72 -3.28
N ALA A 44 -10.38 4.26 -2.36
CA ALA A 44 -9.33 3.30 -2.64
C ALA A 44 -9.43 2.10 -1.69
N VAL A 45 -9.07 0.95 -2.21
CA VAL A 45 -8.89 -0.29 -1.46
C VAL A 45 -7.48 -0.81 -1.71
N GLY A 46 -6.93 -1.46 -0.70
CA GLY A 46 -5.57 -1.94 -0.70
C GLY A 46 -5.43 -3.13 0.19
N SER A 47 -4.24 -3.70 0.21
CA SER A 47 -3.92 -4.86 1.03
C SER A 47 -2.53 -4.71 1.64
N GLY A 48 -2.29 -5.51 2.67
CA GLY A 48 -1.00 -5.66 3.31
C GLY A 48 -0.96 -6.92 4.15
N VAL A 49 0.24 -7.35 4.52
CA VAL A 49 0.46 -8.54 5.34
C VAL A 49 0.67 -8.09 6.78
N ARG A 50 -0.17 -8.59 7.69
CA ARG A 50 -0.03 -8.35 9.13
C ARG A 50 -0.06 -9.67 9.87
N ASP A 51 0.92 -9.90 10.73
CA ASP A 51 1.07 -11.16 11.47
C ASP A 51 1.10 -12.41 10.55
N GLY A 52 1.65 -12.27 9.34
CA GLY A 52 1.69 -13.33 8.32
C GLY A 52 0.37 -13.57 7.58
N LEU A 53 -0.67 -12.75 7.82
CA LEU A 53 -1.98 -12.87 7.19
C LEU A 53 -2.25 -11.68 6.26
N LEU A 54 -2.82 -11.97 5.10
CA LEU A 54 -3.23 -10.95 4.15
C LEU A 54 -4.48 -10.22 4.67
N THR A 55 -4.36 -8.90 4.83
CA THR A 55 -5.39 -8.01 5.39
C THR A 55 -5.72 -6.91 4.41
N GLY A 56 -7.00 -6.62 4.21
CA GLY A 56 -7.46 -5.54 3.36
C GLY A 56 -7.66 -4.24 4.14
N PHE A 57 -7.44 -3.12 3.46
CA PHE A 57 -7.67 -1.78 3.96
C PHE A 57 -8.47 -0.97 2.94
N SER A 58 -9.21 0.03 3.42
CA SER A 58 -9.90 0.97 2.56
C SER A 58 -9.72 2.39 3.10
N ALA A 59 -9.68 3.36 2.20
CA ALA A 59 -9.64 4.76 2.54
C ALA A 59 -10.33 5.60 1.46
N THR A 60 -10.62 6.85 1.80
CA THR A 60 -11.22 7.83 0.90
C THR A 60 -10.37 9.08 0.82
N GLY A 61 -10.47 9.81 -0.28
CA GLY A 61 -9.73 11.05 -0.50
C GLY A 61 -10.47 11.99 -1.45
N ALA A 62 -10.01 13.24 -1.50
CA ALA A 62 -10.57 14.24 -2.42
C ALA A 62 -10.22 13.96 -3.89
N THR A 63 -9.17 13.17 -4.16
CA THR A 63 -8.76 12.69 -5.48
C THR A 63 -8.35 11.22 -5.41
N ASN A 64 -8.21 10.56 -6.56
CA ASN A 64 -7.75 9.16 -6.61
C ASN A 64 -6.37 9.02 -5.98
N GLU A 65 -5.45 9.94 -6.27
CA GLU A 65 -4.10 9.94 -5.72
C GLU A 65 -4.12 10.11 -4.21
N ALA A 66 -4.99 11.00 -3.70
CA ALA A 66 -5.17 11.19 -2.26
C ALA A 66 -5.78 9.94 -1.59
N ALA A 67 -6.74 9.28 -2.23
CA ALA A 67 -7.35 8.05 -1.72
C ALA A 67 -6.34 6.88 -1.72
N SER A 68 -5.58 6.69 -2.80
CA SER A 68 -4.51 5.68 -2.89
C SER A 68 -3.42 5.91 -1.85
N ALA A 69 -2.99 7.16 -1.65
CA ALA A 69 -2.01 7.47 -0.61
C ALA A 69 -2.58 7.23 0.80
N ALA A 70 -3.87 7.55 1.01
CA ALA A 70 -4.53 7.33 2.29
C ALA A 70 -4.65 5.84 2.62
N VAL A 71 -4.97 4.96 1.66
CA VAL A 71 -5.10 3.52 1.94
C VAL A 71 -3.76 2.89 2.30
N ILE A 72 -2.67 3.33 1.65
CA ILE A 72 -1.30 2.91 2.01
C ILE A 72 -0.94 3.41 3.42
N ALA A 73 -1.27 4.66 3.75
CA ALA A 73 -1.03 5.21 5.08
C ALA A 73 -1.81 4.47 6.17
N VAL A 74 -3.08 4.11 5.91
CA VAL A 74 -3.89 3.30 6.83
C VAL A 74 -3.26 1.93 7.04
N CYS A 75 -2.85 1.24 5.97
CA CYS A 75 -2.17 -0.04 6.04
C CYS A 75 -0.89 0.02 6.89
N GLN A 76 -0.02 1.01 6.64
CA GLN A 76 1.22 1.20 7.40
C GLN A 76 0.95 1.57 8.87
N SER A 77 -0.06 2.40 9.13
CA SER A 77 -0.44 2.79 10.49
C SER A 77 -0.97 1.61 11.32
N ALA A 78 -1.55 0.61 10.64
CA ALA A 78 -1.99 -0.64 11.25
C ALA A 78 -0.84 -1.64 11.50
N GLY A 79 0.40 -1.28 11.14
CA GLY A 79 1.57 -2.15 11.29
C GLY A 79 1.62 -3.29 10.27
N ALA A 80 0.91 -3.18 9.15
CA ALA A 80 1.01 -4.14 8.06
C ALA A 80 2.24 -3.85 7.17
N GLU A 81 2.84 -4.91 6.66
CA GLU A 81 3.94 -4.90 5.70
C GLU A 81 3.41 -5.08 4.27
N GLN A 82 4.22 -4.77 3.25
CA GLN A 82 3.85 -4.94 1.83
C GLN A 82 2.55 -4.21 1.44
N CYS A 83 2.33 -3.02 1.99
CA CYS A 83 1.15 -2.23 1.71
C CYS A 83 1.05 -1.81 0.24
N SER A 84 -0.06 -2.16 -0.42
CA SER A 84 -0.40 -1.77 -1.78
C SER A 84 -1.75 -1.07 -1.84
N SER A 85 -1.93 -0.22 -2.86
CA SER A 85 -3.25 0.24 -3.31
C SER A 85 -3.64 -0.66 -4.47
N ASP A 86 -4.70 -1.45 -4.29
CA ASP A 86 -5.08 -2.48 -5.25
C ASP A 86 -6.09 -1.95 -6.27
N GLU A 87 -6.99 -1.06 -5.85
CA GLU A 87 -7.96 -0.41 -6.73
C GLU A 87 -8.34 0.99 -6.22
N VAL A 88 -8.63 1.91 -7.14
CA VAL A 88 -9.08 3.26 -6.81
C VAL A 88 -10.08 3.76 -7.84
N THR A 89 -11.18 4.35 -7.37
CA THR A 89 -12.16 4.98 -8.24
C THR A 89 -12.68 6.29 -7.69
N ASN A 90 -13.05 7.17 -8.61
CA ASN A 90 -13.80 8.40 -8.38
C ASN A 90 -15.27 8.23 -8.80
N ASP A 91 -15.61 7.13 -9.46
CA ASP A 91 -16.93 6.90 -10.04
C ASP A 91 -17.92 6.31 -9.02
N VAL A 92 -19.19 6.20 -9.44
CA VAL A 92 -20.26 5.53 -8.66
C VAL A 92 -20.13 4.00 -8.79
N PHE A 93 -18.95 3.46 -8.47
CA PHE A 93 -18.65 2.04 -8.47
C PHE A 93 -18.17 1.58 -7.10
N CYS A 94 -18.54 0.35 -6.75
CA CYS A 94 -17.88 -0.40 -5.71
C CYS A 94 -16.49 -0.82 -6.18
N VAL A 95 -15.49 -0.61 -5.34
CA VAL A 95 -14.14 -1.15 -5.52
C VAL A 95 -13.88 -2.23 -4.48
N VAL A 96 -13.17 -3.29 -4.89
CA VAL A 96 -12.80 -4.40 -4.02
C VAL A 96 -11.34 -4.75 -4.20
N SER A 97 -10.73 -5.23 -3.12
CA SER A 97 -9.46 -5.95 -3.14
C SER A 97 -9.75 -7.41 -2.78
N VAL A 98 -9.30 -8.34 -3.60
CA VAL A 98 -9.43 -9.79 -3.38
C VAL A 98 -8.06 -10.43 -3.28
N GLY A 99 -7.93 -11.41 -2.39
CA GLY A 99 -6.71 -12.18 -2.22
C GLY A 99 -6.98 -13.55 -1.61
N ALA A 100 -6.02 -14.45 -1.79
CA ALA A 100 -6.02 -15.78 -1.21
C ALA A 100 -5.01 -15.87 -0.07
N ASP A 101 -5.37 -16.58 1.02
CA ASP A 101 -4.44 -16.92 2.10
C ASP A 101 -3.66 -18.22 1.77
N ASP A 102 -3.27 -18.40 0.52
CA ASP A 102 -2.56 -19.59 0.03
C ASP A 102 -1.04 -19.40 0.00
N GLY A 103 -0.56 -18.23 0.43
CA GLY A 103 0.86 -17.85 0.40
C GLY A 103 1.37 -17.43 -0.97
N SER A 104 0.51 -17.34 -2.00
CA SER A 104 0.87 -16.85 -3.33
C SER A 104 1.23 -15.36 -3.33
N GLY A 105 0.70 -14.61 -2.35
CA GLY A 105 0.81 -13.15 -2.30
C GLY A 105 0.07 -12.44 -3.45
N VAL A 106 -0.76 -13.16 -4.21
CA VAL A 106 -1.52 -12.60 -5.33
C VAL A 106 -2.73 -11.86 -4.77
N VAL A 107 -2.78 -10.57 -5.06
CA VAL A 107 -3.92 -9.69 -4.74
C VAL A 107 -4.35 -8.98 -6.01
N ALA A 108 -5.65 -8.78 -6.16
CA ALA A 108 -6.21 -8.05 -7.29
C ALA A 108 -7.31 -7.07 -6.89
N GLY A 109 -7.26 -5.92 -7.52
CA GLY A 109 -8.30 -4.92 -7.52
C GLY A 109 -9.36 -5.18 -8.59
N GLY A 110 -10.59 -4.79 -8.30
CA GLY A 110 -11.66 -4.74 -9.30
C GLY A 110 -12.74 -3.73 -8.95
N ALA A 111 -13.45 -3.28 -9.98
CA ALA A 111 -14.50 -2.28 -9.86
C ALA A 111 -15.81 -2.73 -10.53
N GLY A 112 -16.96 -2.35 -9.96
CA GLY A 112 -18.27 -2.69 -10.50
C GLY A 112 -19.43 -2.01 -9.79
N ALA A 113 -20.63 -2.11 -10.36
CA ALA A 113 -21.84 -1.51 -9.78
C ALA A 113 -22.25 -2.12 -8.43
N THR A 114 -21.75 -3.32 -8.12
CA THR A 114 -21.93 -4.02 -6.84
C THR A 114 -20.61 -4.64 -6.40
N VAL A 115 -20.50 -5.03 -5.13
CA VAL A 115 -19.32 -5.75 -4.60
C VAL A 115 -19.08 -7.05 -5.36
N ASP A 116 -20.13 -7.78 -5.74
CA ASP A 116 -20.01 -9.03 -6.50
C ASP A 116 -19.50 -8.78 -7.93
N ALA A 117 -20.02 -7.76 -8.62
CA ALA A 117 -19.54 -7.38 -9.95
C ALA A 117 -18.08 -6.91 -9.91
N ALA A 118 -17.70 -6.17 -8.86
CA ALA A 118 -16.32 -5.74 -8.64
C ALA A 118 -15.40 -6.93 -8.35
N ARG A 119 -15.88 -7.93 -7.61
CA ARG A 119 -15.14 -9.19 -7.37
C ARG A 119 -14.92 -9.94 -8.68
N GLU A 120 -15.94 -10.11 -9.50
CA GLU A 120 -15.81 -10.73 -10.82
C GLU A 120 -14.80 -9.99 -11.71
N ASP A 121 -14.81 -8.65 -11.69
CA ASP A 121 -13.82 -7.85 -12.41
C ASP A 121 -12.40 -8.10 -11.90
N ALA A 122 -12.21 -8.19 -10.58
CA ALA A 122 -10.90 -8.49 -10.01
C ALA A 122 -10.34 -9.84 -10.50
N PHE A 123 -11.16 -10.89 -10.55
CA PHE A 123 -10.75 -12.19 -11.13
C PHE A 123 -10.43 -12.08 -12.63
N ARG A 124 -11.14 -11.25 -13.40
CA ARG A 124 -10.78 -10.98 -14.80
C ARG A 124 -9.44 -10.27 -14.91
N ASN A 125 -9.13 -9.33 -14.02
CA ASN A 125 -7.87 -8.59 -14.01
C ASN A 125 -6.68 -9.51 -13.71
N VAL A 126 -6.84 -10.45 -12.77
CA VAL A 126 -5.86 -11.53 -12.53
C VAL A 126 -5.60 -12.32 -13.81
N GLY A 127 -6.66 -12.75 -14.51
CA GLY A 127 -6.55 -13.49 -15.76
C GLY A 127 -5.85 -12.69 -16.87
N ARG A 128 -6.12 -11.39 -16.98
CA ARG A 128 -5.42 -10.47 -17.92
C ARG A 128 -3.95 -10.32 -17.59
N ALA A 129 -3.58 -10.35 -16.32
CA ALA A 129 -2.19 -10.33 -15.85
C ALA A 129 -1.48 -11.69 -16.00
N ASN A 130 -2.16 -12.72 -16.54
CA ASN A 130 -1.66 -14.08 -16.67
C ASN A 130 -1.20 -14.67 -15.32
N LEU A 131 -1.86 -14.25 -14.24
CA LEU A 131 -1.73 -14.79 -12.89
C LEU A 131 -2.88 -15.77 -12.62
N THR A 132 -2.75 -16.56 -11.55
CA THR A 132 -3.84 -17.40 -11.05
C THR A 132 -4.13 -16.99 -9.62
N LEU A 133 -5.40 -16.74 -9.32
CA LEU A 133 -5.88 -16.48 -7.98
C LEU A 133 -6.73 -17.68 -7.56
N ASP A 134 -6.53 -18.17 -6.34
CA ASP A 134 -7.30 -19.31 -5.83
C ASP A 134 -8.81 -19.02 -5.91
N PRO A 135 -9.66 -19.97 -6.35
CA PRO A 135 -11.10 -19.77 -6.40
C PRO A 135 -11.75 -19.45 -5.04
N SER A 136 -11.11 -19.85 -3.94
CA SER A 136 -11.49 -19.54 -2.57
C SER A 136 -11.05 -18.14 -2.11
N ALA A 137 -10.38 -17.36 -2.97
CA ALA A 137 -10.00 -15.99 -2.67
C ALA A 137 -11.22 -15.16 -2.24
N ARG A 138 -11.04 -14.48 -1.10
CA ARG A 138 -12.07 -13.69 -0.43
C ARG A 138 -11.87 -12.22 -0.72
N VAL A 139 -12.94 -11.45 -0.51
CA VAL A 139 -12.84 -9.99 -0.46
C VAL A 139 -12.11 -9.61 0.82
N LEU A 140 -10.97 -8.95 0.67
CA LEU A 140 -10.15 -8.45 1.78
C LEU A 140 -10.67 -7.11 2.28
N ALA A 141 -11.01 -6.23 1.34
CA ALA A 141 -11.60 -4.93 1.60
C ALA A 141 -12.47 -4.51 0.43
N TRP A 142 -13.45 -3.66 0.71
CA TRP A 142 -14.33 -3.10 -0.30
C TRP A 142 -14.77 -1.69 0.11
N SER A 143 -15.15 -0.88 -0.87
CA SER A 143 -15.73 0.45 -0.65
C SER A 143 -16.73 0.73 -1.77
N CYS A 144 -17.97 1.07 -1.40
CA CYS A 144 -19.04 1.45 -2.32
C CYS A 144 -19.49 2.90 -2.05
N PRO A 145 -20.07 3.60 -3.05
CA PRO A 145 -20.60 4.95 -2.92
C PRO A 145 -21.56 5.13 -1.72
#